data_AF-A0A2X3EW85-F1
#
_entry.id   AF-A0A2X3EW85-F1
#
_cell.length_a   1.000
_cell.length_b   1.000
_cell.length_c   1.000
_cell.angle_alpha   90.00
_cell.angle_beta   90.00
_cell.angle_gamma   90.00
#
_symmetry.space_group_name_H-M   'P 1'
#
loop_
_entity.id
_entity.type
_entity.pdbx_description
1 polymer ?
#
loop_
_entity_poly.entity_id
_entity_poly.type
_entity_poly.pdbx_seq_one_letter_code
_entity_poly.pdbx_strand_id
1 'polypeptide(L)'
;MYYVIPAKAANPQLARDFIALATSPEVQAQGIVKQFNWYPGIDAGQVKPKLDAATWQSCLPNLAGSAGEVWQKLPIAPYFDDIKEGYEKPGG
;
A
#
# COMPACT_ATOMS: atom_id res chain seq x y z
N MET A 1 -0.09 -1.75 1.79
CA MET A 1 0.91 -2.37 0.90
C MET A 1 2.29 -2.13 1.47
N TYR A 2 3.25 -3.04 1.26
CA TYR A 2 4.66 -2.79 1.54
C TYR A 2 5.53 -3.42 0.45
N TYR A 3 6.65 -2.76 0.16
CA TYR A 3 7.67 -3.27 -0.75
C TYR A 3 8.85 -3.77 0.05
N VAL A 4 9.48 -4.85 -0.41
CA VAL A 4 10.71 -5.38 0.17
C VAL A 4 11.72 -5.62 -0.93
N ILE A 5 13.00 -5.34 -0.63
CA ILE A 5 14.11 -5.70 -1.51
C ILE A 5 14.85 -6.88 -0.84
N PRO A 6 14.92 -8.06 -1.47
CA PRO A 6 15.71 -9.16 -0.95
C PRO A 6 17.18 -8.76 -0.78
N ALA A 7 17.81 -9.21 0.32
CA ALA A 7 19.21 -8.87 0.60
C ALA A 7 20.19 -9.27 -0.52
N LYS A 8 19.85 -10.30 -1.31
CA LYS A 8 20.62 -10.80 -2.46
C LYS A 8 19.99 -10.42 -3.82
N ALA A 9 19.22 -9.33 -3.88
CA ALA A 9 18.65 -8.86 -5.15
C ALA A 9 19.77 -8.62 -6.18
N ALA A 10 19.60 -9.15 -7.39
CA ALA A 10 20.61 -9.02 -8.45
C ALA A 10 20.86 -7.55 -8.85
N ASN A 11 19.85 -6.69 -8.73
CA ASN A 11 19.91 -5.26 -9.06
C ASN A 11 19.27 -4.44 -7.93
N PRO A 12 19.95 -4.24 -6.79
CA PRO A 12 19.35 -3.61 -5.63
C PRO A 12 19.05 -2.12 -5.84
N GLN A 13 19.85 -1.42 -6.68
CA GLN A 13 19.60 -0.02 -6.99
C GLN A 13 18.33 0.16 -7.83
N LEU A 14 18.19 -0.61 -8.92
CA LEU A 14 17.00 -0.58 -9.76
C LEU A 14 15.74 -0.92 -8.96
N ALA A 15 15.84 -1.86 -8.00
CA ALA A 15 14.73 -2.16 -7.11
C ALA A 15 14.34 -0.96 -6.23
N ARG A 16 15.30 -0.18 -5.72
CA ARG A 16 15.01 1.06 -4.98
C ARG A 16 14.37 2.12 -5.87
N ASP A 17 14.90 2.31 -7.08
CA ASP A 17 14.39 3.30 -8.03
C ASP A 17 12.95 2.95 -8.46
N PHE A 18 12.68 1.66 -8.67
CA PHE A 18 11.33 1.17 -8.94
C PHE A 18 10.38 1.42 -7.77
N ILE A 19 10.80 1.12 -6.53
CA ILE A 19 9.98 1.39 -5.35
C ILE A 19 9.68 2.88 -5.25
N ALA A 20 10.68 3.75 -5.42
CA ALA A 20 10.50 5.20 -5.39
C ALA A 20 9.47 5.67 -6.44
N LEU A 21 9.56 5.16 -7.67
CA LEU A 21 8.58 5.43 -8.73
C LEU A 21 7.19 4.91 -8.35
N ALA A 22 7.08 3.66 -7.92
CA ALA A 22 5.83 3.02 -7.56
C ALA A 22 5.15 3.71 -6.38
N THR A 23 5.91 4.29 -5.45
CA THR A 23 5.42 5.07 -4.31
C THR A 23 5.32 6.57 -4.59
N SER A 24 5.49 7.03 -5.83
CA SER A 24 5.26 8.44 -6.18
C SER A 24 3.77 8.78 -6.14
N PRO A 25 3.39 10.01 -5.73
CA PRO A 25 2.00 10.42 -5.72
C PRO A 25 1.30 10.29 -7.08
N GLU A 26 2.01 10.58 -8.17
CA GLU A 26 1.51 10.49 -9.53
C GLU A 26 1.17 9.05 -9.93
N VAL A 27 2.09 8.11 -9.69
CA VAL A 27 1.85 6.69 -10.02
C VAL A 27 0.75 6.10 -9.15
N GLN A 28 0.71 6.46 -7.86
CA GLN A 28 -0.35 6.03 -6.96
C GLN A 28 -1.72 6.59 -7.39
N ALA A 29 -1.81 7.87 -7.77
CA ALA A 29 -3.04 8.48 -8.26
C ALA A 29 -3.58 7.80 -9.53
N GLN A 30 -2.71 7.52 -10.50
CA GLN A 30 -3.11 6.94 -11.78
C GLN A 30 -3.35 5.44 -11.67
N GLY A 31 -2.36 4.71 -11.17
CA GLY A 31 -2.35 3.25 -11.16
C GLY A 31 -3.21 2.66 -10.07
N ILE A 32 -3.25 3.24 -8.87
CA ILE A 32 -3.97 2.64 -7.74
C ILE A 32 -5.37 3.23 -7.61
N VAL A 33 -5.47 4.57 -7.60
CA VAL A 33 -6.74 5.24 -7.36
C VAL A 33 -7.62 5.27 -8.60
N LYS A 34 -7.14 5.82 -9.73
CA LYS A 34 -7.97 5.94 -10.95
C LYS A 34 -8.27 4.61 -11.63
N GLN A 35 -7.24 3.76 -11.78
CA GLN A 35 -7.40 2.52 -12.54
C GLN A 35 -8.08 1.41 -11.74
N PHE A 36 -7.79 1.29 -10.44
CA PHE A 36 -8.31 0.20 -9.60
C PHE A 36 -9.32 0.64 -8.54
N ASN A 37 -9.57 1.94 -8.37
CA ASN A 37 -10.43 2.49 -7.32
C ASN A 37 -10.02 2.00 -5.91
N TRP A 38 -8.72 1.86 -5.69
CA TRP A 38 -8.11 1.41 -4.43
C TRP A 38 -7.55 2.59 -3.64
N TYR A 39 -7.36 2.37 -2.33
CA TYR A 39 -6.63 3.32 -1.48
C TYR A 39 -5.16 3.39 -1.88
N PRO A 40 -4.55 4.58 -1.89
CA PRO A 40 -3.13 4.70 -2.16
C PRO A 40 -2.31 3.96 -1.09
N GLY A 41 -1.21 3.35 -1.51
CA GLY A 41 -0.27 2.67 -0.63
C GLY A 41 0.67 3.61 0.15
N ILE A 42 0.50 4.91 -0.01
CA ILE A 42 1.25 6.00 0.66
C ILE A 42 0.28 6.97 1.34
N ASP A 43 0.79 8.00 2.00
CA ASP A 43 -0.04 9.06 2.59
C ASP A 43 -1.02 9.65 1.55
N ALA A 44 -2.31 9.45 1.80
CA ALA A 44 -3.37 9.87 0.91
C ALA A 44 -3.44 11.41 0.77
N GLY A 45 -2.91 12.16 1.75
CA GLY A 45 -2.75 13.61 1.67
C GLY A 45 -1.80 14.07 0.56
N GLN A 46 -0.79 13.26 0.21
CA GLN A 46 0.12 13.53 -0.90
C GLN A 46 -0.49 13.20 -2.27
N VAL A 47 -1.42 12.23 -2.29
CA VAL A 47 -2.08 11.75 -3.52
C VAL A 47 -3.31 12.59 -3.88
N LYS A 48 -4.06 13.05 -2.89
CA LYS A 48 -5.28 13.85 -3.08
C LYS A 48 -5.11 15.04 -4.05
N PRO A 49 -4.03 15.84 -4.00
CA PRO A 49 -3.82 16.93 -4.96
C PRO A 49 -3.65 16.50 -6.42
N LYS A 50 -3.41 15.21 -6.69
CA LYS A 50 -3.22 14.63 -8.03
C LYS A 50 -4.51 14.06 -8.63
N LEU A 51 -5.63 14.20 -7.91
CA LEU A 51 -6.93 13.62 -8.27
C LEU A 51 -7.99 14.71 -8.35
N ASP A 52 -8.95 14.53 -9.26
CA ASP A 52 -10.17 15.33 -9.24
C ASP A 52 -11.11 14.89 -8.10
N ALA A 53 -12.04 15.78 -7.75
CA ALA A 53 -12.95 15.55 -6.63
C ALA A 53 -13.83 14.30 -6.82
N ALA A 54 -14.26 14.01 -8.05
CA ALA A 54 -15.13 12.88 -8.34
C ALA A 54 -14.40 11.54 -8.12
N THR A 55 -13.17 11.42 -8.65
CA THR A 55 -12.30 10.25 -8.45
C THR A 55 -11.94 10.06 -6.98
N TRP A 56 -11.64 11.15 -6.28
CA TRP A 56 -11.34 11.09 -4.85
C TRP A 56 -12.54 10.58 -4.05
N GLN A 57 -13.74 11.03 -4.38
CA GLN A 57 -14.96 10.65 -3.67
C GLN A 57 -15.40 9.21 -3.98
N SER A 58 -15.15 8.69 -5.19
CA SER A 58 -15.49 7.30 -5.55
C SER A 58 -14.63 6.25 -4.85
N CYS A 59 -13.41 6.61 -4.46
CA CYS A 59 -12.48 5.71 -3.75
C CYS A 59 -12.74 5.65 -2.24
N LEU A 60 -13.55 6.56 -1.70
CA LEU A 60 -13.75 6.75 -0.26
C LEU A 60 -15.20 6.50 0.22
N PRO A 61 -15.91 5.43 -0.18
CA PRO A 61 -17.33 5.34 0.15
C PRO A 61 -17.65 5.23 1.65
N ASN A 62 -16.69 4.96 2.56
CA ASN A 62 -17.00 4.71 3.99
C ASN A 62 -15.95 5.09 5.05
N LEU A 63 -15.01 6.03 4.79
CA LEU A 63 -14.13 6.52 5.87
C LEU A 63 -14.74 7.71 6.61
N ALA A 64 -15.59 7.42 7.59
CA ALA A 64 -15.84 8.36 8.68
C ALA A 64 -14.65 8.29 9.65
N GLY A 65 -13.59 9.06 9.38
CA GLY A 65 -12.37 9.13 10.20
C GLY A 65 -11.11 9.25 9.37
N SER A 66 -10.03 9.77 9.96
CA SER A 66 -8.77 9.92 9.23
C SER A 66 -8.19 8.53 8.90
N ALA A 67 -7.89 8.27 7.63
CA ALA A 67 -7.34 6.97 7.20
C ALA A 67 -6.10 6.57 8.03
N GLY A 68 -5.28 7.54 8.43
CA GLY A 68 -4.08 7.33 9.25
C GLY A 68 -4.34 6.62 10.59
N GLU A 69 -5.46 6.90 11.25
CA GLU A 69 -5.80 6.27 12.54
C GLU A 69 -6.21 4.80 12.37
N VAL A 70 -6.73 4.41 11.20
CA VAL A 70 -7.11 3.03 10.91
C VAL A 70 -5.88 2.21 10.52
N TRP A 71 -4.96 2.76 9.71
CA TRP A 71 -3.73 2.08 9.29
C TRP A 71 -2.74 1.85 10.43
N GLN A 72 -2.64 2.78 11.38
CA GLN A 72 -1.78 2.60 12.57
C GLN A 72 -2.27 1.52 13.53
N LYS A 73 -3.57 1.18 13.50
CA LYS A 73 -4.17 0.20 14.41
C LYS A 73 -4.12 -1.24 13.89
N LEU A 74 -3.67 -1.47 12.66
CA LEU A 74 -3.55 -2.81 12.13
C LEU A 74 -2.27 -3.45 12.71
N PRO A 75 -2.36 -4.53 13.50
CA PRO A 75 -1.20 -5.27 14.01
C PRO A 75 -0.62 -6.13 12.87
N ILE A 76 -0.04 -5.47 11.87
CA ILE A 76 0.45 -6.09 10.63
C ILE A 76 1.53 -7.14 10.94
N ALA A 77 2.41 -6.88 11.91
CA ALA A 77 3.45 -7.83 12.31
C ALA A 77 2.88 -9.09 12.98
N PRO A 78 2.05 -9.01 14.04
CA PRO A 78 1.36 -10.18 14.59
C PRO A 78 0.55 -10.95 13.56
N TYR A 79 -0.17 -10.26 12.68
CA TYR A 79 -0.92 -10.88 11.58
C TYR A 79 -0.03 -11.70 10.63
N PHE A 80 1.16 -11.20 10.29
CA PHE A 80 2.10 -11.96 9.45
C PHE A 80 2.78 -13.11 10.19
N ASP A 81 2.95 -13.01 11.51
CA ASP A 81 3.47 -14.11 12.32
C ASP A 81 2.42 -15.23 12.45
N ASP A 82 1.14 -14.88 12.67
CA ASP A 82 0.02 -15.83 12.71
C ASP A 82 -0.17 -16.58 11.38
N ILE A 83 0.01 -15.90 10.24
CA ILE A 83 -0.06 -16.55 8.91
C ILE A 83 1.10 -17.52 8.68
N LYS A 84 2.31 -17.20 9.14
CA LYS A 84 3.46 -18.12 9.04
C LYS A 84 3.20 -19.39 9.84
N GLU A 85 2.63 -19.28 11.04
CA GLU A 85 2.32 -20.43 11.89
C GLU A 85 1.30 -21.40 11.24
N GLY A 86 0.39 -20.88 10.41
CA GLY A 86 -0.54 -21.70 9.63
C GLY A 86 0.11 -22.47 8.47
N TYR A 87 1.21 -21.96 7.91
CA TYR A 87 1.92 -22.56 6.77
C TYR A 87 3.09 -23.48 7.18
N GLU A 88 3.64 -23.30 8.39
CA GLU A 88 4.80 -24.05 8.89
C GLU A 88 4.43 -25.36 9.61
N LYS A 89 3.14 -25.69 9.75
CA LYS A 89 2.71 -27.02 10.23
C LYS A 89 2.69 -28.02 9.06
N PRO A 90 3.59 -29.02 9.01
CA PRO A 90 3.52 -30.06 8.01
C PRO A 90 2.46 -31.08 8.44
N GLY A 91 1.28 -31.01 7.83
CA GLY A 91 0.23 -32.04 7.90
C GLY A 91 -0.52 -32.12 9.23
N GLY A 92 -1.85 -32.21 9.14
CA GLY A 92 -2.62 -32.96 10.15
C GLY A 92 -2.46 -34.45 9.94
#